data_AF-A0AAP0IZ07-F1
#
_entry.id   AF-A0AAP0IZ07-F1
#
_cell.length_a   1.000
_cell.length_b   1.000
_cell.length_c   1.000
_cell.angle_alpha   90.00
_cell.angle_beta   90.00
_cell.angle_gamma   90.00
#
_symmetry.space_group_name_H-M   'P 1'
#
loop_
_entity.id
_entity.type
_entity.pdbx_description
1 polymer ?
#
loop_
_entity_poly.entity_id
_entity_poly.type
_entity_poly.pdbx_seq_one_letter_code
_entity_poly.pdbx_strand_id
1 'polypeptide(L)'
;MSAEAPASPGGGSHESGGDQSPRSNVREQDRYLPIANISRIMKKALPANGKIAKDAKETVQECVSEFISFITSEASDKCQREKRKTINGDDLLWAMATLGFEDYIDPLKAYLNRYREMEGDTKGSVKGDGSSKKDAGGQPGQNSQIVHQGSFGQSQGANYGNSQAHLMVPMQGTE
;
A
#
# COMPACT_ATOMS: atom_id res chain seq x y z
N MET A 1 -74.69 10.67 -12.03
CA MET A 1 -73.69 10.82 -10.95
C MET A 1 -73.27 9.43 -10.52
N SER A 2 -71.95 9.18 -10.58
CA SER A 2 -71.17 8.13 -9.91
C SER A 2 -71.35 6.67 -10.34
N ALA A 3 -70.32 5.84 -10.47
CA ALA A 3 -68.88 5.97 -10.77
C ALA A 3 -68.40 4.52 -11.00
N GLU A 4 -67.63 4.32 -12.05
CA GLU A 4 -67.01 3.05 -12.46
C GLU A 4 -65.92 2.63 -11.45
N ALA A 5 -65.87 1.36 -11.06
CA ALA A 5 -64.85 0.81 -10.17
C ALA A 5 -63.59 0.44 -10.97
N PRO A 6 -62.38 0.91 -10.59
CA PRO A 6 -61.17 0.47 -11.26
C PRO A 6 -60.63 -0.82 -10.63
N ALA A 7 -60.36 -1.80 -11.49
CA ALA A 7 -59.58 -2.98 -11.20
C ALA A 7 -58.12 -2.60 -10.83
N SER A 8 -57.60 -3.18 -9.75
CA SER A 8 -56.18 -3.05 -9.37
C SER A 8 -55.31 -4.00 -10.21
N PRO A 9 -54.24 -3.52 -10.87
CA PRO A 9 -53.28 -4.39 -11.53
C PRO A 9 -52.27 -4.93 -10.52
N GLY A 10 -51.90 -6.20 -10.70
CA GLY A 10 -50.98 -6.94 -9.83
C GLY A 10 -49.60 -6.31 -9.73
N GLY A 11 -49.12 -6.17 -8.50
CA GLY A 11 -47.72 -5.91 -8.19
C GLY A 11 -46.93 -7.21 -8.32
N GLY A 12 -46.15 -7.33 -9.39
CA GLY A 12 -45.18 -8.40 -9.55
C GLY A 12 -44.12 -8.33 -8.45
N SER A 13 -43.94 -9.44 -7.75
CA SER A 13 -42.80 -9.69 -6.87
C SER A 13 -41.51 -9.61 -7.69
N HIS A 14 -40.72 -8.56 -7.49
CA HIS A 14 -39.35 -8.53 -8.00
C HIS A 14 -38.50 -9.29 -6.99
N GLU A 15 -38.33 -10.60 -7.21
CA GLU A 15 -37.25 -11.35 -6.58
C GLU A 15 -35.93 -10.72 -7.02
N SER A 16 -35.25 -10.04 -6.10
CA SER A 16 -33.94 -9.43 -6.35
C SER A 16 -32.90 -10.54 -6.51
N GLY A 17 -32.86 -11.15 -7.69
CA GLY A 17 -31.78 -12.03 -8.13
C GLY A 17 -30.47 -11.26 -8.10
N GLY A 18 -29.52 -11.75 -7.30
CA GLY A 18 -28.20 -11.16 -7.13
C GLY A 18 -27.47 -11.05 -8.47
N ASP A 19 -27.16 -9.80 -8.84
CA ASP A 19 -26.18 -9.50 -9.88
C ASP A 19 -24.78 -9.87 -9.33
N GLN A 20 -24.42 -11.16 -9.40
CA GLN A 20 -23.02 -11.56 -9.34
C GLN A 20 -22.38 -11.21 -10.69
N SER A 21 -22.20 -9.92 -10.92
CA SER A 21 -21.42 -9.42 -12.04
C SER A 21 -20.00 -9.99 -11.92
N PRO A 22 -19.37 -10.51 -12.98
CA PRO A 22 -17.98 -10.99 -12.90
C PRO A 22 -16.98 -9.92 -12.39
N ARG A 23 -17.38 -8.64 -12.37
CA ARG A 23 -16.65 -7.55 -11.72
C ARG A 23 -16.69 -7.57 -10.19
N SER A 24 -17.75 -8.06 -9.55
CA SER A 24 -17.80 -8.17 -8.07
C SER A 24 -16.79 -9.19 -7.57
N ASN A 25 -16.69 -10.33 -8.26
CA ASN A 25 -15.83 -11.43 -7.84
C ASN A 25 -14.34 -11.06 -7.93
N VAL A 26 -13.94 -10.27 -8.94
CA VAL A 26 -12.57 -9.75 -9.06
C VAL A 26 -12.25 -8.79 -7.92
N ARG A 27 -13.18 -7.88 -7.59
CA ARG A 27 -13.01 -6.93 -6.47
C ARG A 27 -12.94 -7.62 -5.11
N GLU A 28 -13.66 -8.72 -4.93
CA GLU A 28 -13.57 -9.52 -3.70
C GLU A 28 -12.24 -10.24 -3.58
N GLN A 29 -11.72 -10.80 -4.68
CA GLN A 29 -10.39 -11.42 -4.69
C GLN A 29 -9.27 -10.41 -4.36
N ASP A 30 -9.40 -9.15 -4.80
CA ASP A 30 -8.46 -8.08 -4.45
C ASP A 30 -8.40 -7.79 -2.93
N ARG A 31 -9.45 -8.14 -2.17
CA ARG A 31 -9.47 -7.96 -0.71
C ARG A 31 -8.76 -9.07 0.04
N TYR A 32 -8.52 -10.22 -0.60
CA TYR A 32 -8.00 -11.40 0.06
C TYR A 32 -6.50 -11.56 -0.17
N LEU A 33 -5.79 -11.94 0.90
CA LEU A 33 -4.41 -12.38 0.76
C LEU A 33 -4.33 -13.68 -0.03
N PRO A 34 -3.26 -13.93 -0.81
CA PRO A 34 -3.12 -15.17 -1.56
C PRO A 34 -3.25 -16.40 -0.67
N ILE A 35 -4.12 -17.34 -1.06
CA ILE A 35 -4.41 -18.56 -0.29
C ILE A 35 -3.15 -19.39 0.00
N ALA A 36 -2.15 -19.31 -0.89
CA ALA A 36 -0.86 -19.98 -0.72
C ALA A 36 -0.08 -19.44 0.50
N ASN A 37 -0.12 -18.13 0.74
CA ASN A 37 0.53 -17.50 1.89
C ASN A 37 -0.18 -17.88 3.19
N ILE A 38 -1.53 -17.84 3.19
CA ILE A 38 -2.35 -18.31 4.31
C ILE A 38 -2.04 -19.78 4.63
N SER A 39 -2.10 -20.66 3.63
CA SER A 39 -1.82 -22.08 3.81
C SER A 39 -0.42 -22.36 4.34
N ARG A 40 0.60 -21.57 3.93
CA ARG A 40 1.97 -21.72 4.40
C ARG A 40 2.10 -21.37 5.88
N ILE A 41 1.41 -20.33 6.34
CA ILE A 41 1.43 -19.90 7.75
C ILE A 41 0.67 -20.90 8.61
N MET A 42 -0.54 -21.29 8.21
CA MET A 42 -1.34 -22.28 8.95
C MET A 42 -0.59 -23.60 9.13
N LYS A 43 0.17 -24.03 8.12
CA LYS A 43 1.00 -25.24 8.20
C LYS A 43 2.09 -25.20 9.27
N LYS A 44 2.58 -24.03 9.66
CA LYS A 44 3.60 -23.89 10.71
C LYS A 44 3.06 -24.23 12.10
N ALA A 45 1.75 -24.15 12.30
CA ALA A 45 1.08 -24.51 13.54
C ALA A 45 0.71 -26.01 13.62
N LEU A 46 1.05 -26.80 12.59
CA LEU A 46 0.69 -28.20 12.48
C LEU A 46 1.93 -29.10 12.43
N PRO A 47 1.80 -30.39 12.81
CA PRO A 47 2.84 -31.39 12.54
C PRO A 47 3.16 -31.50 11.04
N ALA A 48 4.36 -31.99 10.72
CA ALA A 48 4.87 -32.06 9.33
C ALA A 48 3.89 -32.74 8.35
N ASN A 49 3.21 -33.80 8.80
CA ASN A 49 2.25 -34.58 8.03
C ASN A 49 0.78 -34.08 8.13
N GLY A 50 0.50 -33.07 8.95
CA GLY A 50 -0.86 -32.57 9.16
C GLY A 50 -1.47 -32.01 7.87
N LYS A 51 -2.74 -32.27 7.56
CA LYS A 51 -3.42 -31.74 6.37
C LYS A 51 -4.38 -30.63 6.76
N ILE A 52 -4.60 -29.68 5.86
CA ILE A 52 -5.56 -28.59 6.05
C ILE A 52 -6.61 -28.72 4.96
N ALA A 53 -7.87 -28.83 5.36
CA ALA A 53 -9.02 -28.85 4.45
C ALA A 53 -9.07 -27.57 3.61
N LYS A 54 -9.69 -27.65 2.43
CA LYS A 54 -9.86 -26.49 1.56
C LYS A 54 -10.66 -25.39 2.27
N ASP A 55 -11.83 -25.75 2.80
CA ASP A 55 -12.75 -24.84 3.47
C ASP A 55 -12.10 -24.14 4.66
N ALA A 56 -11.27 -24.85 5.43
CA ALA A 56 -10.52 -24.25 6.54
C ALA A 56 -9.55 -23.16 6.08
N LYS A 57 -8.93 -23.28 4.89
CA LYS A 57 -8.05 -22.24 4.35
C LYS A 57 -8.87 -21.02 3.90
N GLU A 58 -10.03 -21.25 3.29
CA GLU A 58 -10.94 -20.19 2.84
C GLU A 58 -11.51 -19.42 4.04
N THR A 59 -11.97 -20.12 5.08
CA THR A 59 -12.42 -19.48 6.33
C THR A 59 -11.33 -18.62 6.96
N VAL A 60 -10.09 -19.14 7.08
CA VAL A 60 -9.00 -18.33 7.65
C VAL A 60 -8.63 -17.15 6.75
N GLN A 61 -8.73 -17.28 5.42
CA GLN A 61 -8.50 -16.17 4.50
C GLN A 61 -9.54 -15.05 4.71
N GLU A 62 -10.80 -15.39 4.90
CA GLU A 62 -11.87 -14.44 5.27
C GLU A 62 -11.58 -13.80 6.62
N CYS A 63 -11.30 -14.60 7.65
CA CYS A 63 -11.02 -14.11 9.01
C CYS A 63 -9.82 -13.16 9.05
N VAL A 64 -8.75 -13.43 8.30
CA VAL A 64 -7.57 -12.56 8.26
C VAL A 64 -7.89 -11.21 7.61
N SER A 65 -8.75 -11.21 6.59
CA SER A 65 -9.17 -9.99 5.90
C SER A 65 -10.06 -9.14 6.81
N GLU A 66 -10.95 -9.79 7.57
CA GLU A 66 -11.73 -9.14 8.62
C GLU A 66 -10.84 -8.63 9.76
N PHE A 67 -9.86 -9.41 10.21
CA PHE A 67 -8.91 -9.00 11.25
C PHE A 67 -8.15 -7.72 10.86
N ILE A 68 -7.66 -7.63 9.61
CA ILE A 68 -7.02 -6.40 9.11
C ILE A 68 -8.00 -5.24 9.18
N SER A 69 -9.22 -5.42 8.68
CA SER A 69 -10.27 -4.38 8.70
C SER A 69 -10.63 -3.95 10.13
N PHE A 70 -10.69 -4.90 11.06
CA PHE A 70 -11.04 -4.67 12.46
C PHE A 70 -9.99 -3.83 13.18
N ILE A 71 -8.72 -4.26 13.14
CA ILE A 71 -7.62 -3.52 13.78
C ILE A 71 -7.45 -2.13 13.14
N THR A 72 -7.52 -2.05 11.81
CA THR A 72 -7.31 -0.78 11.09
C THR A 72 -8.45 0.21 11.34
N SER A 73 -9.67 -0.25 11.57
CA SER A 73 -10.80 0.61 11.94
C SER A 73 -10.59 1.25 13.31
N GLU A 74 -10.21 0.48 14.32
CA GLU A 74 -9.92 0.99 15.67
C GLU A 74 -8.74 1.98 15.69
N ALA A 75 -7.68 1.66 14.93
CA ALA A 75 -6.53 2.57 14.77
C ALA A 75 -6.90 3.85 14.01
N SER A 76 -7.76 3.75 13.00
CA SER A 76 -8.30 4.89 12.25
C SER A 76 -9.09 5.82 13.18
N ASP A 77 -9.96 5.28 14.03
CA ASP A 77 -10.78 6.07 14.96
C ASP A 77 -9.91 6.86 15.95
N LYS A 78 -8.85 6.23 16.47
CA LYS A 78 -7.85 6.96 17.29
C LYS A 78 -7.16 8.06 16.49
N CYS A 79 -6.65 7.75 15.30
CA CYS A 79 -5.95 8.71 14.45
C CYS A 79 -6.83 9.94 14.16
N GLN A 80 -8.11 9.71 13.82
CA GLN A 80 -9.08 10.76 13.54
C GLN A 80 -9.43 11.59 14.79
N ARG A 81 -9.60 10.95 15.95
CA ARG A 81 -9.82 11.63 17.24
C ARG A 81 -8.66 12.55 17.61
N GLU A 82 -7.44 12.19 17.23
CA GLU A 82 -6.25 13.03 17.36
C GLU A 82 -6.06 14.05 16.22
N LYS A 83 -7.07 14.23 15.35
CA LYS A 83 -7.07 15.15 14.20
C LYS A 83 -5.95 14.87 13.19
N ARG A 84 -5.48 13.63 13.10
CA ARG A 84 -4.50 13.18 12.10
C ARG A 84 -5.22 12.49 10.95
N LYS A 85 -4.65 12.61 9.74
CA LYS A 85 -5.16 11.97 8.51
C LYS A 85 -4.40 10.69 8.12
N THR A 86 -3.29 10.41 8.80
CA THR A 86 -2.40 9.30 8.49
C THR A 86 -2.21 8.46 9.74
N ILE A 87 -2.63 7.21 9.64
CA ILE A 87 -2.42 6.18 10.66
C ILE A 87 -0.93 5.85 10.71
N ASN A 88 -0.37 5.78 11.92
CA ASN A 88 1.03 5.38 12.12
C ASN A 88 1.13 4.08 12.95
N GLY A 89 2.36 3.60 13.18
CA GLY A 89 2.59 2.37 13.95
C GLY A 89 2.13 2.44 15.41
N ASP A 90 2.14 3.62 16.04
CA ASP A 90 1.72 3.81 17.43
C ASP A 90 0.19 3.73 17.58
N ASP A 91 -0.56 4.06 16.52
CA ASP A 91 -2.00 3.84 16.44
C ASP A 91 -2.35 2.35 16.43
N LEU A 92 -1.61 1.57 15.64
CA LEU A 92 -1.80 0.12 15.58
C LEU A 92 -1.45 -0.56 16.91
N LEU A 93 -0.36 -0.15 17.56
CA LEU A 93 -0.01 -0.67 18.88
C LEU A 93 -1.09 -0.36 19.92
N TRP A 94 -1.67 0.83 19.89
CA TRP A 94 -2.79 1.16 20.77
C TRP A 94 -4.03 0.34 20.48
N ALA A 95 -4.40 0.19 19.20
CA ALA A 95 -5.56 -0.60 18.80
C ALA A 95 -5.43 -2.07 19.25
N MET A 96 -4.26 -2.68 19.06
CA MET A 96 -3.99 -4.04 19.53
C MET A 96 -4.20 -4.18 21.04
N ALA A 97 -3.73 -3.20 21.84
CA ALA A 97 -3.91 -3.24 23.29
C ALA A 97 -5.39 -3.05 23.69
N THR A 98 -6.08 -2.08 23.07
CA THR A 98 -7.51 -1.80 23.34
C THR A 98 -8.41 -2.99 23.02
N LEU A 99 -8.07 -3.75 21.97
CA LEU A 99 -8.88 -4.88 21.50
C LEU A 99 -8.53 -6.22 22.17
N GLY A 100 -7.61 -6.24 23.14
CA GLY A 100 -7.27 -7.45 23.90
C GLY A 100 -6.23 -8.36 23.22
N PHE A 101 -5.36 -7.79 22.38
CA PHE A 101 -4.25 -8.48 21.71
C PHE A 101 -2.90 -8.12 22.33
N GLU A 102 -2.83 -8.01 23.66
CA GLU A 102 -1.66 -7.53 24.40
C GLU A 102 -0.40 -8.39 24.16
N ASP A 103 -0.57 -9.69 23.96
CA ASP A 103 0.53 -10.63 23.67
C ASP A 103 1.30 -10.27 22.38
N TYR A 104 0.70 -9.47 21.48
CA TYR A 104 1.35 -9.02 20.24
C TYR A 104 2.12 -7.72 20.41
N ILE A 105 1.94 -6.97 21.51
CA ILE A 105 2.46 -5.61 21.67
C ILE A 105 3.99 -5.57 21.67
N ASP A 106 4.63 -6.40 22.48
CA ASP A 106 6.09 -6.40 22.60
C ASP A 106 6.78 -6.84 21.30
N PRO A 107 6.35 -7.94 20.63
CA PRO A 107 6.84 -8.27 19.30
C PRO A 107 6.69 -7.14 18.28
N LEU A 108 5.52 -6.48 18.25
CA LEU A 108 5.24 -5.40 17.31
C LEU A 108 6.06 -4.14 17.59
N LYS A 109 6.29 -3.78 18.86
CA LYS A 109 7.19 -2.68 19.23
C LYS A 109 8.62 -2.94 18.77
N ALA A 110 9.13 -4.15 18.99
CA ALA A 110 10.45 -4.54 18.54
C ALA A 110 10.57 -4.43 17.01
N TYR A 111 9.54 -4.87 16.27
CA TYR A 111 9.49 -4.73 14.82
C TYR A 111 9.45 -3.26 14.38
N LEU A 112 8.58 -2.43 14.98
CA LEU A 112 8.44 -1.01 14.64
C LEU A 112 9.74 -0.22 14.86
N ASN A 113 10.47 -0.53 15.94
CA ASN A 113 11.76 0.10 16.22
C ASN A 113 12.79 -0.24 15.13
N ARG A 114 12.93 -1.52 14.76
CA ARG A 114 13.82 -1.94 13.67
C ARG A 114 13.43 -1.32 12.33
N TYR A 115 12.13 -1.22 12.04
CA TYR A 115 11.64 -0.58 10.82
C TYR A 115 12.06 0.90 10.75
N ARG A 116 11.93 1.63 11.88
CA ARG A 116 12.34 3.04 11.98
C ARG A 116 13.84 3.23 11.83
N GLU A 117 14.66 2.32 12.35
CA GLU A 117 16.12 2.32 12.17
C GLU A 117 16.49 2.16 10.68
N MET A 118 15.88 1.21 9.98
CA MET A 118 16.15 0.95 8.55
C MET A 118 15.67 2.10 7.63
N GLU A 119 14.50 2.69 7.90
CA GLU A 119 14.00 3.85 7.15
C GLU A 119 14.72 5.17 7.51
N GLY A 120 15.27 5.27 8.71
CA GLY A 120 16.09 6.40 9.14
C GLY A 120 17.43 6.45 8.40
N ASP A 121 18.07 5.30 8.21
CA ASP A 121 19.38 5.18 7.55
C ASP A 121 19.32 5.51 6.05
N THR A 122 18.18 5.23 5.40
CA THR A 122 17.94 5.61 3.99
C THR A 122 17.68 7.10 3.79
N LYS A 123 17.30 7.85 4.84
CA LYS A 123 17.19 9.32 4.82
C LYS A 123 18.44 10.06 5.33
N GLY A 124 19.40 9.35 5.94
CA GLY A 124 20.60 9.93 6.56
C GLY A 124 21.74 10.27 5.60
N SER A 125 21.75 9.74 4.37
CA SER A 125 22.91 9.82 3.47
C SER A 125 22.97 11.05 2.54
N VAL A 126 22.13 12.07 2.74
CA VAL A 126 22.12 13.30 1.90
C VAL A 126 22.41 14.60 2.69
N LYS A 127 22.97 14.50 3.91
CA LYS A 127 23.39 15.69 4.66
C LYS A 127 24.78 15.56 5.27
N GLY A 128 25.78 15.85 4.45
CA GLY A 128 27.08 16.42 4.83
C GLY A 128 27.52 17.31 3.66
N ASP A 129 28.00 18.53 3.80
CA ASP A 129 28.51 19.24 4.96
C ASP A 129 28.35 20.75 4.70
N GLY A 130 27.88 21.49 5.69
CA GLY A 130 27.82 22.94 5.64
C GLY A 130 29.00 23.53 6.40
N SER A 131 29.85 24.31 5.71
CA SER A 131 30.76 25.24 6.37
C SER A 131 30.25 26.67 6.17
N SER A 132 29.82 27.28 7.28
CA SER A 132 29.46 28.69 7.39
C SER A 132 30.54 29.47 8.14
N LYS A 133 30.66 30.76 7.78
CA LYS A 133 31.32 31.93 8.42
C LYS A 133 32.49 32.49 7.58
N LYS A 134 32.66 33.80 7.35
CA LYS A 134 32.03 35.02 7.90
C LYS A 134 32.45 36.27 7.08
N ASP A 135 31.55 37.25 7.06
CA ASP A 135 31.73 38.72 7.14
C ASP A 135 32.49 39.61 6.13
N ALA A 136 31.74 40.65 5.72
CA ALA A 136 32.07 42.09 5.61
C ALA A 136 32.83 42.68 4.41
N GLY A 137 32.19 43.68 3.76
CA GLY A 137 32.86 44.73 2.98
C GLY A 137 32.00 45.28 1.83
N GLY A 138 31.40 46.46 2.00
CA GLY A 138 30.52 47.09 1.01
C GLY A 138 31.19 48.05 0.01
N GLN A 139 30.57 48.26 -1.16
CA GLN A 139 30.13 49.57 -1.70
C GLN A 139 29.50 49.40 -3.11
N PRO A 140 28.69 50.39 -3.59
CA PRO A 140 27.81 50.25 -4.75
C PRO A 140 28.36 50.92 -6.03
N GLY A 141 27.81 50.55 -7.21
CA GLY A 141 27.87 51.43 -8.39
C GLY A 141 27.73 50.78 -9.77
N GLN A 142 26.76 51.30 -10.54
CA GLN A 142 26.71 51.45 -12.01
C GLN A 142 26.26 50.28 -12.93
N ASN A 143 24.96 50.34 -13.24
CA ASN A 143 24.36 50.49 -14.58
C ASN A 143 25.21 50.15 -15.83
N SER A 144 24.73 49.17 -16.61
CA SER A 144 24.71 49.29 -18.08
C SER A 144 23.69 48.32 -18.69
N GLN A 145 22.69 48.88 -19.38
CA GLN A 145 21.83 48.19 -20.35
C GLN A 145 22.62 47.93 -21.63
N ILE A 146 22.56 46.72 -22.20
CA ILE A 146 22.82 46.50 -23.64
C ILE A 146 21.83 45.45 -24.18
N VAL A 147 21.22 45.84 -25.30
CA VAL A 147 20.28 45.16 -26.18
C VAL A 147 21.02 44.34 -27.25
N HIS A 148 20.62 43.09 -27.50
CA HIS A 148 20.57 42.44 -28.83
C HIS A 148 19.90 41.06 -28.71
N GLN A 149 18.70 40.86 -29.28
CA GLN A 149 18.38 40.41 -30.65
C GLN A 149 18.60 38.90 -30.85
N GLY A 150 17.51 38.19 -31.19
CA GLY A 150 17.44 36.73 -31.23
C GLY A 150 17.74 36.07 -32.57
N SER A 151 17.56 34.75 -32.63
CA SER A 151 17.18 34.03 -33.85
C SER A 151 16.71 32.60 -33.52
N PHE A 152 15.63 32.20 -34.17
CA PHE A 152 15.13 30.83 -34.31
C PHE A 152 16.10 29.96 -35.12
N GLY A 153 16.06 28.62 -34.94
CA GLY A 153 16.77 27.69 -35.84
C GLY A 153 16.84 26.23 -35.38
N GLN A 154 15.81 25.47 -35.77
CA GLN A 154 15.63 24.00 -35.82
C GLN A 154 16.82 23.16 -36.33
N SER A 155 17.04 21.95 -35.77
CA SER A 155 17.36 20.68 -36.48
C SER A 155 17.77 19.55 -35.49
N GLN A 156 16.99 18.46 -35.45
CA GLN A 156 17.29 17.10 -35.96
C GLN A 156 18.25 16.24 -35.12
N GLY A 157 17.84 14.98 -34.91
CA GLY A 157 18.75 13.90 -34.55
C GLY A 157 18.11 12.75 -33.80
N ALA A 158 17.47 11.83 -34.53
CA ALA A 158 17.02 10.55 -34.01
C ALA A 158 18.18 9.55 -33.85
N ASN A 159 17.94 8.54 -33.01
CA ASN A 159 18.29 7.12 -33.18
C ASN A 159 19.34 6.49 -32.23
N TYR A 160 19.19 5.16 -32.13
CA TYR A 160 19.94 4.11 -31.43
C TYR A 160 19.49 3.87 -29.96
N GLY A 161 18.89 2.75 -29.57
CA GLY A 161 18.87 1.40 -30.17
C GLY A 161 19.71 0.44 -29.32
N ASN A 162 19.03 -0.35 -28.49
CA ASN A 162 19.29 -1.74 -28.09
C ASN A 162 20.76 -2.22 -27.89
N SER A 163 21.07 -2.78 -26.71
CA SER A 163 21.69 -4.13 -26.62
C SER A 163 21.71 -4.66 -25.18
N GLN A 164 20.92 -5.70 -24.99
CA GLN A 164 20.94 -6.71 -23.93
C GLN A 164 22.32 -7.38 -23.81
N ALA A 165 22.88 -7.44 -22.59
CA ALA A 165 24.04 -8.28 -22.27
C ALA A 165 23.59 -9.42 -21.35
N HIS A 166 23.37 -10.59 -21.96
CA HIS A 166 23.14 -11.86 -21.29
C HIS A 166 24.52 -12.48 -21.01
N LEU A 167 24.92 -12.59 -19.74
CA LEU A 167 26.13 -13.34 -19.37
C LEU A 167 25.76 -14.81 -19.20
N MET A 168 26.05 -15.62 -20.23
CA MET A 168 26.08 -17.08 -20.15
C MET A 168 27.28 -17.53 -19.30
N VAL A 169 27.02 -18.39 -18.31
CA VAL A 169 28.04 -19.14 -17.57
C VAL A 169 28.12 -20.56 -18.16
N PRO A 170 29.28 -21.05 -18.60
CA PRO A 170 29.40 -22.41 -19.09
C PRO A 170 29.51 -23.43 -17.95
N MET A 171 28.73 -24.50 -18.07
CA MET A 171 28.81 -25.75 -17.32
C MET A 171 30.16 -26.45 -17.60
N GLN A 172 30.89 -26.80 -16.55
CA GLN A 172 31.96 -27.81 -16.60
C GLN A 172 31.45 -29.07 -15.90
N GLY A 173 31.29 -30.14 -16.67
CA GLY A 173 31.20 -31.50 -16.15
C GLY A 173 32.61 -32.10 -16.05
N THR A 174 32.82 -32.95 -15.06
CA THR A 174 33.90 -33.95 -15.05
C THR A 174 33.49 -35.09 -14.12
N GLU A 175 33.45 -36.27 -14.74
CA GLU A 175 33.58 -37.66 -14.23
C GLU A 175 32.60 -38.20 -13.18
#